data_AF-A0AA90QPU0-F1
#
_entry.id   AF-A0AA90QPU0-F1
#
_cell.length_a   1.000
_cell.length_b   1.000
_cell.length_c   1.000
_cell.angle_alpha   90.00
_cell.angle_beta   90.00
_cell.angle_gamma   90.00
#
_symmetry.space_group_name_H-M   'P 1'
#
loop_
_entity.id
_entity.type
_entity.pdbx_description
1 polymer ?
#
loop_
_entity_poly.entity_id
_entity_poly.type
_entity_poly.pdbx_seq_one_letter_code
_entity_poly.pdbx_strand_id
1 'polypeptide(L)'
;GPGGNAKPPLLPLNGTAGAGANKLPDVIPEDFFKAKGGSDASDFLTPHFVKHAYNDAVPSTKNKTQFGENINVRALRQDTIDFPDSVSTDAHGITKYVKEYPFNISTPDSPTGQMRVFVNGPVPDKSTQFPLFLKPKK
;
A
#
# COMPACT_ATOMS: atom_id res chain seq x y z
N GLY A 1 -31.83 6.84 -23.99
CA GLY A 1 -30.57 7.59 -23.84
C GLY A 1 -29.80 6.99 -22.68
N PRO A 2 -28.48 6.79 -22.78
CA PRO A 2 -27.74 5.99 -21.81
C PRO A 2 -27.33 6.79 -20.56
N GLY A 3 -27.39 6.11 -19.42
CA GLY A 3 -26.29 6.07 -18.43
C GLY A 3 -26.08 7.29 -17.53
N GLY A 4 -26.98 7.55 -16.58
CA GLY A 4 -26.66 8.33 -15.39
C GLY A 4 -25.96 7.44 -14.35
N ASN A 5 -24.63 7.30 -14.41
CA ASN A 5 -23.85 6.68 -13.35
C ASN A 5 -23.80 7.62 -12.14
N ALA A 6 -24.82 7.54 -11.28
CA ALA A 6 -24.74 8.08 -9.94
C ALA A 6 -23.74 7.24 -9.15
N LYS A 7 -22.55 7.80 -8.87
CA LYS A 7 -21.61 7.26 -7.87
C LYS A 7 -22.38 7.13 -6.55
N PRO A 8 -22.47 5.95 -5.92
CA PRO A 8 -23.16 5.84 -4.66
C PRO A 8 -22.44 6.68 -3.59
N PRO A 9 -23.17 7.32 -2.67
CA PRO A 9 -22.55 8.08 -1.59
C PRO A 9 -21.73 7.14 -0.72
N LEU A 10 -20.46 7.50 -0.49
CA LEU A 10 -19.64 6.89 0.55
C LEU A 10 -20.35 7.13 1.89
N LEU A 11 -20.85 6.07 2.50
CA LEU A 11 -21.46 6.14 3.83
C LEU A 11 -20.44 6.69 4.84
N PRO A 12 -20.85 7.53 5.80
CA PRO A 12 -19.95 8.04 6.82
C PRO A 12 -19.46 6.91 7.72
N LEU A 13 -18.14 6.84 7.93
CA LEU A 13 -17.51 5.96 8.90
C LEU A 13 -17.86 6.43 10.32
N ASN A 14 -18.92 5.86 10.89
CA ASN A 14 -19.12 5.84 12.34
C ASN A 14 -18.08 4.90 12.94
N GLY A 15 -17.25 5.40 13.86
CA GLY A 15 -16.32 4.53 14.58
C GLY A 15 -15.32 5.27 15.46
N THR A 16 -15.81 6.00 16.44
CA THR A 16 -15.05 6.50 17.58
C THR A 16 -14.26 5.36 18.25
N ALA A 17 -13.05 5.71 18.71
CA ALA A 17 -12.09 4.86 19.40
C ALA A 17 -12.68 3.94 20.50
N GLY A 18 -12.21 2.69 20.53
CA GLY A 18 -12.46 1.75 21.62
C GLY A 18 -11.86 0.37 21.33
N ALA A 19 -10.91 -0.05 22.16
CA ALA A 19 -10.18 -1.33 22.18
C ALA A 19 -10.86 -2.53 21.47
N GLY A 20 -10.29 -2.88 20.32
CA GLY A 20 -10.57 -4.05 19.48
C GLY A 20 -9.98 -3.72 18.10
N ALA A 21 -8.99 -4.46 17.62
CA ALA A 21 -8.22 -4.06 16.45
C ALA A 21 -9.16 -3.83 15.25
N ASN A 22 -9.38 -2.56 14.88
CA ASN A 22 -10.09 -2.18 13.66
C ASN A 22 -9.25 -2.65 12.48
N LYS A 23 -9.43 -3.93 12.11
CA LYS A 23 -8.87 -4.52 10.92
C LYS A 23 -9.47 -3.73 9.76
N LEU A 24 -8.60 -3.12 8.95
CA LEU A 24 -9.04 -2.51 7.69
C LEU A 24 -9.82 -3.54 6.88
N PRO A 25 -10.85 -3.13 6.14
CA PRO A 25 -11.58 -4.06 5.29
C PRO A 25 -10.63 -4.68 4.27
N ASP A 26 -10.77 -6.00 4.07
CA ASP A 26 -10.03 -6.74 3.05
C ASP A 26 -10.68 -6.59 1.65
N VAL A 27 -11.75 -5.81 1.54
CA VAL A 27 -12.39 -5.49 0.25
C VAL A 27 -11.49 -4.52 -0.51
N ILE A 28 -10.72 -5.06 -1.45
CA ILE A 28 -9.81 -4.32 -2.32
C ILE A 28 -10.62 -3.83 -3.54
N PRO A 29 -10.60 -2.54 -3.89
CA PRO A 29 -11.20 -2.06 -5.12
C PRO A 29 -10.59 -2.73 -6.35
N GLU A 30 -11.37 -2.94 -7.41
CA GLU A 30 -10.95 -3.70 -8.60
C GLU A 30 -9.63 -3.21 -9.22
N ASP A 31 -9.43 -1.88 -9.28
CA ASP A 31 -8.20 -1.27 -9.81
C ASP A 31 -6.93 -1.68 -9.03
N PHE A 32 -7.09 -2.00 -7.75
CA PHE A 32 -6.01 -2.38 -6.84
C PHE A 32 -5.97 -3.89 -6.58
N PHE A 33 -6.86 -4.67 -7.20
CA PHE A 33 -6.88 -6.11 -7.12
C PHE A 33 -6.14 -6.72 -8.31
N LYS A 34 -5.25 -7.67 -8.02
CA LYS A 34 -4.63 -8.54 -9.03
C LYS A 34 -4.34 -9.88 -8.37
N ALA A 35 -4.90 -10.95 -8.89
CA ALA A 35 -4.65 -12.29 -8.38
C ALA A 35 -3.14 -12.57 -8.36
N LYS A 36 -2.60 -12.95 -7.19
CA LYS A 36 -1.15 -13.14 -6.94
C LYS A 36 -0.26 -11.91 -7.24
N GLY A 37 -0.83 -10.71 -7.36
CA GLY A 37 -0.08 -9.49 -7.67
C GLY A 37 0.92 -9.11 -6.59
N GLY A 38 0.67 -9.47 -5.32
CA GLY A 38 1.59 -9.25 -4.22
C GLY A 38 2.90 -10.04 -4.36
N SER A 39 2.90 -11.13 -5.13
CA SER A 39 4.07 -11.96 -5.42
C SER A 39 4.62 -11.76 -6.83
N ASP A 40 4.00 -10.92 -7.67
CA ASP A 40 4.43 -10.69 -9.04
C ASP A 40 5.62 -9.71 -9.06
N ALA A 41 6.83 -10.25 -9.22
CA ALA A 41 8.06 -9.47 -9.26
C ALA A 41 8.07 -8.37 -10.33
N SER A 42 7.30 -8.51 -11.41
CA SER A 42 7.23 -7.50 -12.49
C SER A 42 6.49 -6.23 -12.08
N ASP A 43 5.69 -6.28 -11.01
CA ASP A 43 4.98 -5.13 -10.48
C ASP A 43 5.85 -4.27 -9.54
N PHE A 44 7.03 -4.75 -9.15
CA PHE A 44 7.94 -4.03 -8.24
C PHE A 44 8.87 -3.10 -9.01
N LEU A 45 9.21 -1.98 -8.38
CA LEU A 45 9.99 -0.92 -9.02
C LEU A 45 11.41 -1.37 -9.40
N THR A 46 12.07 -2.17 -8.56
CA THR A 46 13.41 -2.72 -8.84
C THR A 46 13.59 -4.09 -8.16
N PRO A 47 14.56 -4.93 -8.60
CA PRO A 47 14.82 -6.25 -8.03
C PRO A 47 15.16 -6.25 -6.53
N HIS A 48 15.63 -5.12 -5.98
CA HIS A 48 16.03 -5.00 -4.57
C HIS A 48 14.86 -5.19 -3.58
N PHE A 49 13.62 -5.26 -4.06
CA PHE A 49 12.42 -5.13 -3.23
C PHE A 49 11.46 -6.31 -3.23
N VAL A 50 11.85 -7.44 -3.82
CA VAL A 50 11.18 -8.74 -3.64
C VAL A 50 11.04 -9.11 -2.16
N LYS A 51 11.83 -8.51 -1.25
CA LYS A 51 11.70 -8.69 0.21
C LYS A 51 10.36 -8.23 0.80
N HIS A 52 9.61 -7.39 0.09
CA HIS A 52 8.26 -6.93 0.46
C HIS A 52 7.16 -7.61 -0.37
N ALA A 53 7.54 -8.50 -1.30
CA ALA A 53 6.59 -9.35 -1.99
C ALA A 53 5.95 -10.32 -1.00
N TYR A 54 4.72 -10.72 -1.31
CA TYR A 54 3.99 -11.72 -0.56
C TYR A 54 4.71 -13.07 -0.61
N ASN A 55 4.95 -13.63 0.57
CA ASN A 55 5.53 -14.94 0.82
C ASN A 55 4.86 -15.54 2.06
N ASP A 56 4.04 -16.56 1.87
CA ASP A 56 3.27 -17.26 2.91
C ASP A 56 4.16 -17.99 3.93
N ALA A 57 5.38 -18.36 3.56
CA ALA A 57 6.34 -19.01 4.45
C ALA A 57 7.00 -18.05 5.46
N VAL A 58 6.80 -16.74 5.31
CA VAL A 58 7.43 -15.74 6.17
C VAL A 58 6.37 -14.80 6.77
N PRO A 59 6.25 -14.71 8.10
CA PRO A 59 5.35 -13.75 8.72
C PRO A 59 5.73 -12.30 8.37
N SER A 60 4.73 -11.48 8.07
CA SER A 60 4.96 -10.05 7.89
C SER A 60 5.15 -9.36 9.25
N THR A 61 6.06 -8.40 9.33
CA THR A 61 6.36 -7.69 10.59
C THR A 61 6.51 -6.20 10.38
N LYS A 62 6.48 -5.41 11.46
CA LYS A 62 6.71 -3.95 11.39
C LYS A 62 8.02 -3.54 10.67
N ASN A 63 9.04 -4.40 10.73
CA ASN A 63 10.36 -4.13 10.16
C ASN A 63 10.52 -4.75 8.75
N LYS A 64 9.61 -5.65 8.38
CA LYS A 64 9.61 -6.40 7.12
C LYS A 64 8.16 -6.64 6.71
N THR A 65 7.49 -5.56 6.34
CA THR A 65 6.11 -5.62 5.86
C THR A 65 6.06 -6.27 4.49
N GLN A 66 4.97 -6.97 4.18
CA GLN A 66 4.70 -7.55 2.88
C GLN A 66 3.40 -6.99 2.31
N PHE A 67 3.29 -6.91 0.99
CA PHE A 67 1.99 -6.69 0.34
C PHE A 67 1.07 -7.89 0.57
N GLY A 68 -0.24 -7.66 0.54
CA GLY A 68 -1.22 -8.74 0.49
C GLY A 68 -1.10 -9.55 -0.81
N GLU A 69 -1.46 -10.84 -0.78
CA GLU A 69 -1.34 -11.77 -1.91
C GLU A 69 -1.95 -11.22 -3.21
N ASN A 70 -3.15 -10.64 -3.12
CA ASN A 70 -3.95 -10.24 -4.27
C ASN A 70 -3.93 -8.73 -4.55
N ILE A 71 -2.85 -8.07 -4.16
CA ILE A 71 -2.66 -6.63 -4.35
C ILE A 71 -1.99 -6.35 -5.69
N ASN A 72 -2.55 -5.44 -6.47
CA ASN A 72 -1.91 -4.87 -7.64
C ASN A 72 -0.86 -3.83 -7.22
N VAL A 73 0.35 -4.31 -6.96
CA VAL A 73 1.47 -3.51 -6.43
C VAL A 73 1.88 -2.37 -7.39
N ARG A 74 1.71 -2.58 -8.71
CA ARG A 74 1.98 -1.58 -9.73
C ARG A 74 0.93 -0.46 -9.71
N ALA A 75 -0.35 -0.79 -9.64
CA ALA A 75 -1.42 0.21 -9.56
C ALA A 75 -1.31 1.03 -8.27
N LEU A 76 -1.07 0.39 -7.11
CA LEU A 76 -0.84 1.10 -5.85
C LEU A 76 0.37 2.04 -5.92
N ARG A 77 1.48 1.62 -6.52
CA ARG A 77 2.64 2.51 -6.70
C ARG A 77 2.26 3.73 -7.51
N GLN A 78 1.64 3.51 -8.67
CA GLN A 78 1.31 4.59 -9.61
C GLN A 78 0.37 5.60 -8.96
N ASP A 79 -0.71 5.12 -8.34
CA ASP A 79 -1.68 5.96 -7.62
C ASP A 79 -1.05 6.72 -6.43
N THR A 80 -0.09 6.11 -5.74
CA THR A 80 0.65 6.78 -4.65
C THR A 80 1.57 7.89 -5.17
N ILE A 81 2.15 7.76 -6.36
CA ILE A 81 2.99 8.80 -6.97
C ILE A 81 2.14 9.92 -7.54
N ASP A 82 1.03 9.58 -8.22
CA ASP A 82 0.18 10.54 -8.93
C ASP A 82 -0.71 11.35 -7.98
N PHE A 83 -1.19 10.72 -6.90
CA PHE A 83 -2.11 11.32 -5.94
C PHE A 83 -1.69 11.06 -4.48
N PRO A 84 -0.51 11.52 -4.04
CA PRO A 84 -0.01 11.33 -2.69
C PRO A 84 -0.75 12.19 -1.66
N ASP A 85 -0.88 11.69 -0.44
CA ASP A 85 -1.29 12.50 0.71
C ASP A 85 -0.14 13.36 1.23
N SER A 86 1.11 12.91 1.02
CA SER A 86 2.32 13.64 1.41
C SER A 86 3.49 13.34 0.49
N VAL A 87 4.28 14.37 0.21
CA VAL A 87 5.54 14.29 -0.57
C VAL A 87 6.65 15.01 0.17
N SER A 88 7.86 14.42 0.19
CA SER A 88 9.06 15.07 0.74
C SER A 88 10.31 14.58 0.02
N THR A 89 11.25 15.48 -0.28
CA THR A 89 12.53 15.14 -0.90
C THR A 89 13.67 15.45 0.07
N ASP A 90 14.60 14.50 0.25
CA ASP A 90 15.77 14.72 1.09
C ASP A 90 16.93 15.41 0.34
N ALA A 91 17.97 15.80 1.07
CA ALA A 91 19.16 16.44 0.50
C ALA A 91 19.95 15.53 -0.47
N HIS A 92 19.69 14.21 -0.46
CA HIS A 92 20.30 13.24 -1.35
C HIS A 92 19.47 13.01 -2.62
N GLY A 93 18.37 13.75 -2.83
CA GLY A 93 17.53 13.64 -4.01
C GLY A 93 16.59 12.42 -4.00
N ILE A 94 16.31 11.85 -2.82
CA ILE A 94 15.33 10.77 -2.66
C ILE A 94 13.98 11.42 -2.35
N THR A 95 12.99 11.20 -3.22
CA THR A 95 11.63 11.70 -3.05
C THR A 95 10.75 10.60 -2.48
N LYS A 96 10.16 10.86 -1.32
CA LYS A 96 9.22 9.97 -0.62
C LYS A 96 7.79 10.44 -0.89
N TYR A 97 6.96 9.52 -1.36
CA TYR A 97 5.51 9.63 -1.53
C TYR A 97 4.82 8.74 -0.49
N VAL A 98 3.76 9.26 0.13
CA VAL A 98 2.95 8.52 1.11
C VAL A 98 1.49 8.66 0.75
N LYS A 99 0.74 7.57 0.85
CA LYS A 99 -0.71 7.54 0.70
C LYS A 99 -1.35 6.54 1.66
N GLU A 100 -2.50 6.88 2.22
CA GLU A 100 -3.32 6.01 3.05
C GLU A 100 -4.53 5.50 2.25
N TYR A 101 -4.68 4.18 2.19
CA TYR A 101 -5.82 3.52 1.55
C TYR A 101 -6.84 3.09 2.61
N PRO A 102 -8.16 3.19 2.33
CA PRO A 102 -9.19 2.77 3.27
C PRO A 102 -9.39 1.23 3.32
N PHE A 103 -8.46 0.45 2.78
CA PHE A 103 -8.46 -1.01 2.73
C PHE A 103 -7.07 -1.55 3.06
N ASN A 104 -7.00 -2.83 3.43
CA ASN A 104 -5.74 -3.46 3.78
C ASN A 104 -4.88 -3.74 2.54
N ILE A 105 -3.70 -3.13 2.45
CA ILE A 105 -2.71 -3.38 1.37
C ILE A 105 -1.63 -4.39 1.76
N SER A 106 -1.65 -4.88 3.00
CA SER A 106 -0.63 -5.75 3.58
C SER A 106 -1.22 -7.10 4.01
N THR A 107 -0.39 -8.00 4.54
CA THR A 107 -0.87 -9.28 5.09
C THR A 107 -1.61 -9.08 6.41
N PRO A 108 -2.43 -10.06 6.84
CA PRO A 108 -3.10 -10.01 8.14
C PRO A 108 -2.18 -9.88 9.36
N ASP A 109 -0.89 -10.22 9.26
CA ASP A 109 0.07 -10.10 10.37
C ASP A 109 0.50 -8.64 10.64
N SER A 110 0.42 -7.79 9.61
CA SER A 110 0.82 -6.39 9.66
C SER A 110 -0.18 -5.50 8.91
N PRO A 111 -1.47 -5.52 9.29
CA PRO A 111 -2.52 -4.89 8.50
C PRO A 111 -2.30 -3.37 8.47
N THR A 112 -2.32 -2.80 7.27
CA THR A 112 -2.13 -1.36 7.06
C THR A 112 -2.67 -0.95 5.69
N GLY A 113 -3.17 0.27 5.59
CA GLY A 113 -3.50 0.96 4.35
C GLY A 113 -2.39 1.90 3.92
N GLN A 114 -1.33 2.04 4.70
CA GLN A 114 -0.30 3.05 4.46
C GLN A 114 0.74 2.56 3.47
N MET A 115 0.79 3.16 2.29
CA MET A 115 1.80 2.92 1.26
C MET A 115 2.93 3.94 1.35
N ARG A 116 4.17 3.49 1.13
CA ARG A 116 5.33 4.37 0.91
C ARG A 116 6.01 4.01 -0.40
N VAL A 117 6.34 5.03 -1.18
CA VAL A 117 7.21 4.92 -2.35
C VAL A 117 8.36 5.90 -2.17
N PHE A 118 9.58 5.46 -2.42
CA PHE A 118 10.80 6.27 -2.40
C PHE A 118 11.42 6.19 -3.78
N VAL A 119 11.44 7.30 -4.51
CA VAL A 119 12.09 7.43 -5.81
C VAL A 119 13.46 8.07 -5.60
N ASN A 120 14.52 7.33 -5.92
CA ASN A 120 15.89 7.81 -5.84
C ASN A 120 16.29 8.40 -7.20
N GLY A 121 16.28 9.73 -7.30
CA GLY A 121 16.62 10.42 -8.55
C GLY A 121 18.04 10.11 -9.04
N PRO A 122 19.07 10.22 -8.17
CA PRO A 122 20.46 9.91 -8.55
C PRO A 122 20.74 8.43 -8.86
N VAL A 123 20.06 7.50 -8.19
CA VAL A 123 20.25 6.05 -8.36
C VAL A 123 18.90 5.34 -8.47
N PRO A 124 18.26 5.35 -9.66
CA PRO A 124 16.90 4.82 -9.85
C PRO A 124 16.71 3.37 -9.38
N ASP A 125 17.73 2.52 -9.55
CA ASP A 125 17.70 1.10 -9.12
C ASP A 125 17.57 0.90 -7.60
N LYS A 126 17.79 1.95 -6.81
CA LYS A 126 17.62 1.97 -5.36
C LYS A 126 16.27 2.52 -4.91
N SER A 127 15.37 2.85 -5.83
CA SER A 127 14.01 3.32 -5.51
C SER A 127 13.16 2.20 -4.91
N THR A 128 12.50 2.43 -3.78
CA THR A 128 11.77 1.38 -3.03
C THR A 128 10.29 1.65 -2.86
N GLN A 129 9.50 0.61 -2.60
CA GLN A 129 8.10 0.72 -2.21
C GLN A 129 7.73 -0.36 -1.19
N PHE A 130 6.91 -0.02 -0.20
CA PHE A 130 6.48 -0.97 0.83
C PHE A 130 5.33 -0.43 1.71
N PRO A 131 4.48 -1.31 2.26
CA PRO A 131 3.51 -0.92 3.29
C PRO A 131 4.20 -0.43 4.57
N LEU A 132 3.60 0.53 5.28
CA LEU A 132 4.04 0.98 6.60
C LEU A 132 3.08 0.47 7.67
N PHE A 133 3.54 -0.50 8.45
CA PHE A 133 2.83 -0.96 9.63
C PHE A 133 3.38 -0.29 10.89
N LEU A 134 2.61 0.62 11.47
CA LEU A 134 2.89 1.21 12.77
C LEU A 134 2.13 0.42 13.83
N LYS A 135 2.84 -0.09 14.84
CA LYS A 135 2.14 -0.68 15.99
C LYS A 135 1.28 0.41 16.66
N PRO A 136 0.03 0.11 17.03
CA PRO A 136 -0.73 1.00 17.91
C PRO A 136 0.11 1.29 19.14
N LYS A 137 0.17 2.57 19.54
CA LYS A 137 0.74 2.92 20.84
C LYS A 137 -0.12 2.21 21.90
N LYS A 138 0.53 1.41 22.74
CA LYS A 138 -0.10 0.80 23.92
C LYS A 138 -0.59 1.88 24.87
#